data_AF-A0AA86S0L8-F1
#
_entry.id   AF-A0AA86S0L8-F1
#
_cell.length_a   1.000
_cell.length_b   1.000
_cell.length_c   1.000
_cell.angle_alpha   90.00
_cell.angle_beta   90.00
_cell.angle_gamma   90.00
#
_symmetry.space_group_name_H-M   'P 1'
#
loop_
_entity.id
_entity.type
_entity.pdbx_description
1 polymer ?
#
loop_
_entity_poly.entity_id
_entity_poly.type
_entity_poly.pdbx_seq_one_letter_code
_entity_poly.pdbx_strand_id
1 'polypeptide(L)'
;MAIDSVYVSSPPIQTGPSGHPRHFYLAVDRLQFKMQTVIELVDLVARRPCLPIVVCCSTRDDLDFLCSSVPALPVVSSSALYSDLGEDERAFILENFRQVTARWNQTNHGGAPNEDEIGKDERSHMIIVTDACLPLLSSGELPLNAHLLINYELPAKKETYARRLTTCLTADGIVINMVVGGEVVTLKSIEESSNIVMQEMPMRGRDFVIFN
;
A
#
# COMPACT_ATOMS: atom_id res chain seq x y z
N MET A 1 -2.90 -19.84 -46.19
CA MET A 1 -4.13 -19.26 -45.62
C MET A 1 -4.78 -20.35 -44.79
N ALA A 2 -5.10 -20.24 -43.50
CA ALA A 2 -5.06 -19.12 -42.58
C ALA A 2 -4.73 -19.67 -41.18
N ILE A 3 -4.01 -18.85 -40.42
CA ILE A 3 -3.80 -18.94 -38.98
C ILE A 3 -5.03 -18.37 -38.28
N ASP A 4 -5.51 -18.97 -37.20
CA ASP A 4 -6.35 -18.35 -36.16
C ASP A 4 -6.75 -19.45 -35.17
N SER A 5 -6.83 -19.29 -33.86
CA SER A 5 -6.32 -18.31 -32.91
C SER A 5 -6.56 -18.99 -31.56
N VAL A 6 -5.49 -19.30 -30.82
CA VAL A 6 -5.64 -19.89 -29.48
C VAL A 6 -6.01 -18.75 -28.54
N TYR A 7 -7.29 -18.65 -28.23
CA TYR A 7 -7.83 -17.75 -27.21
C TYR A 7 -7.31 -18.20 -25.85
N VAL A 8 -6.22 -17.59 -25.38
CA VAL A 8 -5.72 -17.77 -24.00
C VAL A 8 -6.75 -17.15 -23.06
N SER A 9 -7.55 -18.01 -22.45
CA SER A 9 -8.47 -17.62 -21.38
C SER A 9 -7.65 -17.07 -20.21
N SER A 10 -7.89 -15.81 -19.86
CA SER A 10 -7.36 -15.20 -18.64
C SER A 10 -7.77 -16.04 -17.42
N PRO A 11 -6.87 -16.30 -16.46
CA PRO A 11 -7.23 -17.08 -15.29
C PRO A 11 -8.29 -16.32 -14.46
N PRO A 12 -9.24 -17.02 -13.83
CA PRO A 12 -10.18 -16.41 -12.91
C PRO A 12 -9.40 -15.79 -11.75
N ILE A 13 -9.73 -14.55 -11.40
CA ILE A 13 -9.26 -13.88 -10.18
C ILE A 13 -9.70 -14.78 -9.02
N GLN A 14 -8.75 -15.52 -8.45
CA GLN A 14 -9.01 -16.36 -7.29
C GLN A 14 -9.31 -15.42 -6.11
N THR A 15 -10.59 -15.31 -5.77
CA THR A 15 -11.01 -14.75 -4.48
C THR A 15 -10.51 -15.72 -3.41
N GLY A 16 -9.40 -15.37 -2.76
CA GLY A 16 -8.93 -16.07 -1.58
C GLY A 16 -10.02 -16.11 -0.49
N PRO A 17 -9.92 -17.05 0.47
CA PRO A 17 -10.86 -17.10 1.58
C PRO A 17 -10.94 -15.74 2.27
N SER A 18 -12.16 -15.27 2.53
CA SER A 18 -12.43 -13.99 3.20
C SER A 18 -11.63 -13.91 4.50
N GLY A 19 -10.69 -12.96 4.60
CA GLY A 19 -9.84 -12.74 5.77
C GLY A 19 -8.33 -12.79 5.51
N HIS A 20 -7.87 -12.98 4.27
CA HIS A 20 -6.47 -12.85 3.91
C HIS A 20 -6.21 -11.64 3.01
N PRO A 21 -5.07 -10.96 3.18
CA PRO A 21 -4.73 -9.82 2.34
C PRO A 21 -4.56 -10.27 0.89
N ARG A 22 -4.95 -9.40 -0.03
CA ARG A 22 -4.76 -9.66 -1.47
C ARG A 22 -3.41 -9.12 -1.89
N HIS A 23 -2.57 -10.01 -2.41
CA HIS A 23 -1.21 -9.68 -2.79
C HIS A 23 -1.10 -9.44 -4.29
N PHE A 24 -0.56 -8.28 -4.63
CA PHE A 24 -0.27 -7.90 -6.01
C PHE A 24 1.18 -7.46 -6.18
N TYR A 25 1.65 -7.54 -7.41
CA TYR A 25 2.85 -6.83 -7.83
C TYR A 25 2.54 -5.97 -9.06
N LEU A 26 3.25 -4.86 -9.16
CA LEU A 26 3.24 -3.99 -10.31
C LEU A 26 4.63 -4.04 -10.93
N ALA A 27 4.71 -4.57 -12.16
CA ALA A 27 5.95 -4.61 -12.92
C ALA A 27 6.32 -3.20 -13.38
N VAL A 28 7.54 -2.78 -13.07
CA VAL A 28 8.11 -1.50 -13.49
C VAL A 28 9.31 -1.78 -14.38
N ASP A 29 9.36 -1.17 -15.57
CA ASP A 29 10.41 -1.45 -16.56
C ASP A 29 11.82 -1.17 -15.98
N ARG A 30 11.99 0.00 -15.36
CA ARG A 30 13.28 0.46 -14.80
C ARG A 30 13.08 1.12 -13.46
N LEU A 31 14.10 1.02 -12.61
CA LEU A 31 14.11 1.61 -11.26
C LEU A 31 13.75 3.11 -11.28
N GLN A 32 14.28 3.86 -12.25
CA GLN A 32 14.00 5.29 -12.42
C GLN A 32 12.52 5.65 -12.59
N PHE A 33 11.68 4.69 -13.03
CA PHE A 33 10.25 4.91 -13.21
C PHE A 33 9.44 4.56 -11.95
N LYS A 34 10.01 3.85 -10.96
CA LYS A 34 9.27 3.44 -9.74
C LYS A 34 8.62 4.64 -9.06
N MET A 35 9.36 5.74 -8.87
CA MET A 35 8.86 6.97 -8.26
C MET A 35 7.59 7.49 -8.97
N GLN A 36 7.69 7.71 -10.28
CA GLN A 36 6.56 8.21 -11.08
C GLN A 36 5.37 7.25 -11.02
N THR A 37 5.61 5.94 -11.16
CA THR A 37 4.57 4.91 -11.11
C THR A 37 3.86 4.86 -9.75
N VAL A 38 4.58 5.07 -8.64
CA VAL A 38 3.98 5.09 -7.29
C VAL A 38 3.07 6.29 -7.14
N ILE A 39 3.50 7.48 -7.57
CA ILE A 39 2.69 8.69 -7.50
C ILE A 39 1.43 8.56 -8.36
N GLU A 40 1.54 8.02 -9.57
CA GLU A 40 0.37 7.74 -10.43
C GLU A 40 -0.57 6.71 -9.82
N LEU A 41 -0.03 5.64 -9.20
CA LEU A 41 -0.83 4.65 -8.49
C LEU A 41 -1.58 5.28 -7.32
N VAL A 42 -0.90 6.10 -6.51
CA VAL A 42 -1.50 6.79 -5.36
C VAL A 42 -2.59 7.76 -5.82
N ASP A 43 -2.35 8.57 -6.86
CA ASP A 43 -3.37 9.48 -7.42
C ASP A 43 -4.63 8.72 -7.85
N LEU A 44 -4.43 7.56 -8.49
CA LEU A 44 -5.48 6.70 -8.98
C LEU A 44 -6.29 6.04 -7.86
N VAL A 45 -5.62 5.50 -6.82
CA VAL A 45 -6.31 4.85 -5.70
C VAL A 45 -6.95 5.84 -4.72
N ALA A 46 -6.39 7.03 -4.59
CA ALA A 46 -6.88 8.09 -3.71
C ALA A 46 -8.18 8.75 -4.22
N ARG A 47 -8.67 8.36 -5.39
CA ARG A 47 -10.03 8.67 -5.85
C ARG A 47 -11.11 8.06 -4.96
N ARG A 48 -10.78 7.02 -4.18
CA ARG A 48 -11.61 6.59 -3.05
C ARG A 48 -11.37 7.57 -1.88
N PRO A 49 -12.41 8.29 -1.41
CA PRO A 49 -12.24 9.29 -0.34
C PRO A 49 -11.70 8.63 0.92
N CYS A 50 -10.89 9.30 1.73
CA CYS A 50 -10.46 8.82 3.06
C CYS A 50 -9.71 7.46 3.10
N LEU A 51 -9.15 6.95 1.99
CA LEU A 51 -8.42 5.68 1.99
C LEU A 51 -7.14 5.78 2.85
N PRO A 52 -6.94 4.91 3.87
CA PRO A 52 -5.69 4.86 4.62
C PRO A 52 -4.63 4.05 3.86
N ILE A 53 -3.53 4.73 3.49
CA ILE A 53 -2.44 4.19 2.65
C ILE A 53 -1.13 4.21 3.45
N VAL A 54 -0.34 3.14 3.36
CA VAL A 54 1.04 3.09 3.86
C VAL A 54 1.98 2.77 2.70
N VAL A 55 3.07 3.53 2.57
CA VAL A 55 4.14 3.30 1.61
C VAL A 55 5.44 3.03 2.35
N CYS A 56 5.98 1.82 2.18
CA CYS A 56 7.22 1.41 2.83
C CYS A 56 8.43 1.58 1.89
N CYS A 57 9.42 2.33 2.37
CA CYS A 57 10.70 2.57 1.71
C CYS A 57 11.83 1.91 2.49
N SER A 58 12.92 1.52 1.80
CA SER A 58 14.11 0.97 2.47
C SER A 58 15.11 2.06 2.81
N THR A 59 15.14 3.15 2.03
CA THR A 59 16.06 4.28 2.22
C THR A 59 15.33 5.56 2.67
N ARG A 60 16.08 6.47 3.31
CA ARG A 60 15.58 7.81 3.66
C ARG A 60 15.41 8.69 2.43
N ASP A 61 16.33 8.58 1.48
CA ASP A 61 16.29 9.38 0.24
C ASP A 61 15.00 9.12 -0.55
N ASP A 62 14.61 7.86 -0.74
CA ASP A 62 13.35 7.51 -1.42
C ASP A 62 12.11 8.06 -0.69
N LEU A 63 12.13 8.02 0.64
CA LEU A 63 11.07 8.61 1.46
C LEU A 63 10.99 10.12 1.24
N ASP A 64 12.11 10.84 1.27
CA ASP A 64 12.16 12.29 1.06
C ASP A 64 11.69 12.69 -0.35
N PHE A 65 12.06 11.90 -1.37
CA PHE A 65 11.56 12.10 -2.74
C PHE A 65 10.04 11.91 -2.84
N LEU A 66 9.48 10.87 -2.20
CA LEU A 66 8.04 10.67 -2.17
C LEU A 66 7.34 11.81 -1.41
N CYS A 67 7.85 12.21 -0.24
CA CYS A 67 7.32 13.34 0.53
C CYS A 67 7.32 14.64 -0.27
N SER A 68 8.31 14.86 -1.13
CA SER A 68 8.40 16.03 -2.00
C SER A 68 7.43 15.97 -3.18
N SER A 69 7.01 14.77 -3.59
CA SER A 69 6.17 14.53 -4.78
C SER A 69 4.68 14.44 -4.44
N VAL A 70 4.32 13.93 -3.26
CA VAL A 70 2.91 13.80 -2.82
C VAL A 70 2.13 15.13 -2.78
N PRO A 71 2.70 16.29 -2.43
CA PRO A 71 1.97 17.57 -2.47
C PRO A 71 1.38 17.94 -3.84
N ALA A 72 1.82 17.31 -4.93
CA ALA A 72 1.21 17.45 -6.25
C ALA A 72 -0.16 16.74 -6.37
N LEU A 73 -0.51 15.88 -5.42
CA LEU A 73 -1.75 15.11 -5.40
C LEU A 73 -2.84 15.85 -4.60
N PRO A 74 -3.91 16.36 -5.22
CA PRO A 74 -4.87 17.24 -4.56
C PRO A 74 -5.74 16.53 -3.50
N VAL A 75 -5.89 15.21 -3.64
CA VAL A 75 -6.77 14.36 -2.82
C VAL A 75 -6.01 13.53 -1.78
N VAL A 76 -4.72 13.81 -1.57
CA VAL A 76 -3.86 13.05 -0.65
C VAL A 76 -3.19 13.99 0.34
N SER A 77 -3.19 13.60 1.61
CA SER A 77 -2.34 14.16 2.64
C SER A 77 -1.30 13.13 3.06
N SER A 78 -0.06 13.53 3.32
CA SER A 78 1.00 12.60 3.73
C SER A 78 1.68 12.97 5.05
N SER A 79 2.06 11.95 5.79
CA SER A 79 2.95 12.05 6.96
C SER A 79 4.14 11.10 6.79
N ALA A 80 5.28 11.43 7.39
CA ALA A 80 6.51 10.68 7.24
C ALA A 80 6.96 10.06 8.57
N LEU A 81 7.43 8.81 8.54
CA LEU A 81 7.98 8.10 9.70
C LEU A 81 9.41 7.64 9.41
N TYR A 82 10.35 8.19 10.16
CA TYR A 82 11.80 8.02 9.98
C TYR A 82 12.54 8.16 11.31
N SER A 83 13.81 7.74 11.35
CA SER A 83 14.57 7.52 12.58
C SER A 83 14.79 8.78 13.41
N ASP A 84 14.87 9.93 12.75
CA ASP A 84 15.23 11.21 13.36
C ASP A 84 14.00 11.97 13.89
N LEU A 85 12.81 11.36 13.78
CA LEU A 85 11.57 11.92 14.29
C LEU A 85 11.51 11.81 15.81
N GLY A 86 11.13 12.89 16.50
CA GLY A 86 10.95 12.86 17.96
C GLY A 86 9.86 11.87 18.38
N GLU A 87 10.00 11.28 19.58
CA GLU A 87 9.05 10.27 20.06
C GLU A 87 7.61 10.78 20.15
N ASP A 88 7.42 12.03 20.60
CA ASP A 88 6.09 12.67 20.68
C ASP A 88 5.47 12.87 19.30
N GLU A 89 6.26 13.30 18.32
CA GLU A 89 5.81 13.51 16.95
C GLU A 89 5.48 12.19 16.27
N ARG A 90 6.32 11.16 16.47
CA ARG A 90 6.06 9.79 16.03
C ARG A 90 4.74 9.28 16.61
N ALA A 91 4.55 9.40 17.92
CA ALA A 91 3.34 8.96 18.60
C ALA A 91 2.09 9.69 18.06
N PHE A 92 2.22 11.00 17.83
CA PHE A 92 1.15 11.80 17.23
C PHE A 92 0.77 11.33 15.82
N ILE A 93 1.74 11.09 14.94
CA ILE A 93 1.49 10.61 13.56
C ILE A 93 0.80 9.23 13.60
N LEU A 94 1.31 8.31 14.42
CA LEU A 94 0.73 6.97 14.57
C LEU A 94 -0.71 7.03 15.06
N GLU A 95 -0.98 7.83 16.09
CA GLU A 95 -2.33 7.95 16.65
C GLU A 95 -3.30 8.63 15.68
N ASN A 96 -2.87 9.69 15.00
CA ASN A 96 -3.67 10.35 13.97
C ASN A 96 -4.04 9.38 12.83
N PHE A 97 -3.09 8.59 12.35
CA PHE A 97 -3.36 7.61 11.29
C PHE A 97 -4.33 6.52 11.72
N ARG A 98 -4.23 6.07 12.98
CA ARG A 98 -5.16 5.07 13.53
C ARG A 98 -6.58 5.60 13.62
N GLN A 99 -6.76 6.90 13.89
CA GLN A 99 -8.07 7.54 13.82
C GLN A 99 -8.61 7.57 12.38
N VAL A 100 -7.77 7.84 11.38
CA VAL A 100 -8.17 7.77 9.96
C VAL A 100 -8.66 6.36 9.61
N THR A 101 -7.88 5.33 9.96
CA THR A 101 -8.28 3.94 9.73
C THR A 101 -9.59 3.58 10.43
N ALA A 102 -9.80 4.03 11.67
CA ALA A 102 -11.02 3.77 12.42
C ALA A 102 -12.25 4.40 11.74
N ARG A 103 -12.13 5.62 11.23
CA ARG A 103 -13.21 6.29 10.47
C ARG A 103 -13.54 5.55 9.19
N TRP A 104 -12.52 5.17 8.41
CA TRP A 104 -12.70 4.42 7.17
C TRP A 104 -13.52 3.12 7.39
N ASN A 105 -13.22 2.38 8.46
CA ASN A 105 -13.97 1.17 8.82
C ASN A 105 -15.45 1.47 9.13
N GLN A 106 -15.76 2.59 9.79
CA GLN A 106 -17.13 2.95 10.14
C GLN A 106 -17.95 3.35 8.91
N THR A 107 -17.35 4.11 7.99
CA THR A 107 -18.00 4.55 6.76
C THR A 107 -18.31 3.37 5.83
N ASN A 108 -17.41 2.38 5.74
CA ASN A 108 -17.59 1.23 4.85
C ASN A 108 -18.62 0.20 5.40
N HIS A 109 -18.92 0.24 6.70
CA HIS A 109 -19.89 -0.65 7.36
C HIS A 109 -21.28 -0.03 7.59
N GLY A 110 -21.61 1.10 6.94
CA GLY A 110 -22.95 1.69 6.96
C GLY A 110 -23.32 2.40 8.26
N GLY A 111 -22.33 2.85 9.04
CA GLY A 111 -22.57 3.74 10.18
C GLY A 111 -23.11 5.08 9.70
N ALA A 112 -24.18 5.57 10.34
CA ALA A 112 -24.73 6.90 10.05
C ALA A 112 -23.62 7.96 10.25
N PRO A 113 -23.41 8.89 9.29
CA PRO A 113 -22.47 9.97 9.48
C PRO A 113 -22.93 10.81 10.67
N ASN A 114 -22.07 11.00 11.66
CA ASN A 114 -22.34 11.94 12.74
C ASN A 114 -22.45 13.34 12.12
N GLU A 115 -23.47 14.12 12.51
CA GLU A 115 -23.76 15.45 11.97
C GLU A 115 -22.60 16.45 12.15
N ASP A 116 -21.62 16.13 13.02
CA ASP A 116 -20.36 16.86 13.24
C ASP A 116 -19.24 16.57 12.21
N GLU A 117 -19.47 15.72 11.19
CA GLU A 117 -18.48 15.37 10.15
C GLU A 117 -18.65 16.15 8.84
N ILE A 118 -19.55 17.14 8.80
CA ILE A 118 -19.74 18.00 7.64
C ILE A 118 -18.60 19.03 7.60
N GLY A 119 -17.56 18.73 6.81
CA GLY A 119 -16.45 19.65 6.53
C GLY A 119 -15.04 19.12 6.84
N LYS A 120 -14.87 17.85 7.19
CA LYS A 120 -13.53 17.27 7.41
C LYS A 120 -12.93 16.80 6.08
N ASP A 121 -11.66 17.12 5.91
CA ASP A 121 -10.79 16.79 4.77
C ASP A 121 -11.04 15.35 4.27
N GLU A 122 -11.75 15.19 3.15
CA GLU A 122 -12.05 13.88 2.52
C GLU A 122 -10.83 13.24 1.84
N ARG A 123 -9.66 13.83 2.03
CA ARG A 123 -8.41 13.35 1.47
C ARG A 123 -8.05 11.98 2.01
N SER A 124 -7.53 11.15 1.11
CA SER A 124 -6.82 9.95 1.52
C SER A 124 -5.60 10.34 2.36
N HIS A 125 -5.32 9.56 3.41
CA HIS A 125 -4.18 9.82 4.28
C HIS A 125 -3.12 8.76 4.05
N MET A 126 -1.90 9.21 3.75
CA MET A 126 -0.77 8.37 3.38
C MET A 126 0.35 8.50 4.42
N ILE A 127 0.81 7.39 4.98
CA ILE A 127 2.08 7.36 5.73
C ILE A 127 3.18 6.84 4.81
N ILE A 128 4.30 7.56 4.77
CA ILE A 128 5.55 7.13 4.11
C ILE A 128 6.53 6.77 5.21
N VAL A 129 6.98 5.51 5.24
CA VAL A 129 7.71 4.96 6.38
C VAL A 129 8.92 4.15 5.96
N THR A 130 10.00 4.26 6.74
CA THR A 130 11.13 3.34 6.65
C THR A 130 10.94 2.14 7.57
N ASP A 131 11.53 1.01 7.20
CA ASP A 131 11.48 -0.23 7.97
C ASP A 131 11.92 -0.12 9.43
N ALA A 132 12.83 0.81 9.74
CA ALA A 132 13.32 1.05 11.09
C ALA A 132 12.26 1.68 12.01
N CYS A 133 11.23 2.32 11.44
CA CYS A 133 10.26 3.13 12.17
C CYS A 133 8.88 2.51 12.25
N LEU A 134 8.72 1.31 11.68
CA LEU A 134 7.50 0.53 11.81
C LEU A 134 7.18 0.25 13.29
N PRO A 135 5.89 0.23 13.67
CA PRO A 135 5.47 -0.13 15.02
C PRO A 135 6.07 -1.45 15.50
N LEU A 136 6.70 -1.44 16.67
CA LEU A 136 7.24 -2.64 17.30
C LEU A 136 6.16 -3.35 18.12
N LEU A 137 5.41 -4.24 17.48
CA LEU A 137 4.33 -4.98 18.15
C LEU A 137 4.83 -5.80 19.36
N SER A 138 6.07 -6.30 19.31
CA SER A 138 6.71 -7.00 20.43
C SER A 138 6.95 -6.11 21.66
N SER A 139 7.00 -4.79 21.46
CA SER A 139 7.14 -3.78 22.53
C SER A 139 5.80 -3.23 23.00
N GLY A 140 4.67 -3.78 22.51
CA GLY A 140 3.32 -3.35 22.87
C GLY A 140 2.75 -2.23 21.99
N GLU A 141 3.44 -1.84 20.91
CA GLU A 141 2.86 -0.91 19.94
C GLU A 141 1.73 -1.56 19.14
N LEU A 142 0.84 -0.72 18.59
CA LEU A 142 -0.35 -1.17 17.87
C LEU A 142 -0.14 -1.01 16.35
N PRO A 143 -0.74 -1.90 15.54
CA PRO A 143 -0.62 -1.84 14.09
C PRO A 143 -1.37 -0.62 13.51
N LEU A 144 -0.95 -0.19 12.32
CA LEU A 144 -1.55 0.92 11.58
C LEU A 144 -2.89 0.56 10.93
N ASN A 145 -3.10 -0.73 10.61
CA ASN A 145 -4.30 -1.28 9.98
C ASN A 145 -4.73 -0.56 8.68
N ALA A 146 -3.76 -0.10 7.88
CA ALA A 146 -4.03 0.49 6.58
C ALA A 146 -4.75 -0.49 5.64
N HIS A 147 -5.52 0.05 4.71
CA HIS A 147 -6.24 -0.74 3.70
C HIS A 147 -5.42 -0.98 2.44
N LEU A 148 -4.41 -0.14 2.23
CA LEU A 148 -3.46 -0.26 1.15
C LEU A 148 -2.02 -0.15 1.67
N LEU A 149 -1.23 -1.18 1.43
CA LEU A 149 0.22 -1.18 1.63
C LEU A 149 0.92 -1.19 0.28
N ILE A 150 1.79 -0.22 0.03
CA ILE A 150 2.65 -0.17 -1.15
C ILE A 150 4.09 -0.39 -0.71
N ASN A 151 4.69 -1.48 -1.15
CA ASN A 151 6.13 -1.68 -1.03
C ASN A 151 6.81 -0.98 -2.20
N TYR A 152 7.34 0.22 -1.95
CA TYR A 152 8.10 0.99 -2.95
C TYR A 152 9.33 0.19 -3.42
N GLU A 153 10.00 -0.45 -2.46
CA GLU A 153 11.02 -1.45 -2.71
C GLU A 153 10.58 -2.79 -2.16
N LEU A 154 10.87 -3.84 -2.93
CA LEU A 154 10.58 -5.21 -2.53
C LEU A 154 11.53 -5.62 -1.39
N PRO A 155 11.02 -6.04 -0.22
CA PRO A 155 11.89 -6.43 0.89
C PRO A 155 12.80 -7.59 0.52
N ALA A 156 14.11 -7.48 0.78
CA ALA A 156 15.07 -8.54 0.46
C ALA A 156 14.88 -9.81 1.31
N LYS A 157 14.24 -9.69 2.48
CA LYS A 157 14.03 -10.79 3.44
C LYS A 157 12.54 -11.00 3.70
N LYS A 158 12.14 -12.28 3.80
CA LYS A 158 10.78 -12.69 4.18
C LYS A 158 10.33 -12.06 5.50
N GLU A 159 11.21 -12.02 6.50
CA GLU A 159 10.87 -11.47 7.83
C GLU A 159 10.49 -9.99 7.74
N THR A 160 11.19 -9.21 6.92
CA THR A 160 10.86 -7.81 6.66
C THR A 160 9.52 -7.67 5.97
N TYR A 161 9.24 -8.51 4.95
CA TYR A 161 7.95 -8.54 4.28
C TYR A 161 6.79 -8.87 5.24
N ALA A 162 6.97 -9.92 6.05
CA ALA A 162 5.99 -10.33 7.06
C ALA A 162 5.74 -9.22 8.10
N ARG A 163 6.80 -8.54 8.56
CA ARG A 163 6.69 -7.41 9.48
C ARG A 163 5.88 -6.27 8.87
N ARG A 164 6.16 -5.87 7.62
CA ARG A 164 5.38 -4.82 6.95
C ARG A 164 3.89 -5.19 6.88
N LEU A 165 3.55 -6.44 6.56
CA LEU A 165 2.15 -6.89 6.57
C LEU A 165 1.52 -6.79 7.96
N THR A 166 2.16 -7.32 9.00
CA THR A 166 1.57 -7.35 10.34
C THR A 166 1.48 -5.97 10.99
N THR A 167 2.42 -5.08 10.71
CA THR A 167 2.45 -3.74 11.31
C THR A 167 1.61 -2.74 10.55
N CYS A 168 1.50 -2.88 9.22
CA CYS A 168 0.90 -1.85 8.37
C CYS A 168 -0.48 -2.20 7.87
N LEU A 169 -0.79 -3.46 7.58
CA LEU A 169 -1.94 -3.84 6.76
C LEU A 169 -3.06 -4.49 7.60
N THR A 170 -4.31 -4.14 7.33
CA THR A 170 -5.48 -4.87 7.86
C THR A 170 -5.62 -6.27 7.25
N ALA A 171 -6.35 -7.17 7.90
CA ALA A 171 -6.47 -8.58 7.52
C ALA A 171 -7.04 -8.79 6.09
N ASP A 172 -7.92 -7.91 5.62
CA ASP A 172 -8.55 -7.94 4.30
C ASP A 172 -7.96 -6.90 3.32
N GLY A 173 -6.84 -6.30 3.70
CA GLY A 173 -6.20 -5.22 2.96
C GLY A 173 -5.56 -5.66 1.64
N ILE A 174 -5.13 -4.69 0.86
CA ILE A 174 -4.41 -4.89 -0.40
C ILE A 174 -2.94 -4.53 -0.20
N VAL A 175 -2.04 -5.41 -0.65
CA VAL A 175 -0.61 -5.09 -0.73
C VAL A 175 -0.15 -5.08 -2.19
N ILE A 176 0.60 -4.06 -2.56
CA ILE A 176 1.16 -3.87 -3.90
C ILE A 176 2.68 -3.80 -3.78
N ASN A 177 3.38 -4.64 -4.52
CA ASN A 177 4.83 -4.63 -4.59
C ASN A 177 5.30 -4.02 -5.89
N MET A 178 6.12 -2.97 -5.82
CA MET A 178 6.79 -2.42 -7.01
C MET A 178 8.01 -3.27 -7.35
N VAL A 179 7.99 -3.93 -8.51
CA VAL A 179 8.99 -4.92 -8.91
C VAL A 179 9.63 -4.52 -10.22
N VAL A 180 10.96 -4.37 -10.26
CA VAL A 180 11.71 -4.27 -11.51
C VAL A 180 12.19 -5.64 -11.99
N GLY A 181 12.55 -5.76 -13.28
CA GLY A 181 12.94 -7.05 -13.88
C GLY A 181 14.05 -7.81 -13.14
N GLY A 182 14.95 -7.12 -12.44
CA GLY A 182 16.01 -7.75 -11.62
C GLY A 182 15.52 -8.35 -10.29
N GLU A 183 14.31 -8.04 -9.84
CA GLU A 183 13.76 -8.44 -8.53
C GLU A 183 12.83 -9.66 -8.60
N VAL A 184 12.62 -10.24 -9.78
CA VAL A 184 11.67 -11.36 -9.99
C VAL A 184 12.05 -12.59 -9.14
N VAL A 185 13.36 -12.87 -8.98
CA VAL A 185 13.85 -13.97 -8.14
C VAL A 185 13.51 -13.72 -6.67
N THR A 186 13.67 -12.48 -6.19
CA THR A 186 13.31 -12.08 -4.83
C THR A 186 11.81 -12.19 -4.62
N LEU A 187 11.00 -11.77 -5.60
CA LEU A 187 9.54 -11.88 -5.56
C LEU A 187 9.11 -13.34 -5.38
N LYS A 188 9.63 -14.23 -6.23
CA LYS A 188 9.36 -15.68 -6.16
C LYS A 188 9.80 -16.29 -4.84
N SER A 189 10.97 -15.87 -4.33
CA SER A 189 11.47 -16.30 -3.02
C SER A 189 10.53 -15.91 -1.88
N ILE A 190 9.92 -14.73 -1.92
CA ILE A 190 8.93 -14.27 -0.92
C ILE A 190 7.63 -15.07 -1.05
N GLU A 191 7.15 -15.30 -2.27
CA GLU A 191 5.95 -16.11 -2.55
C GLU A 191 6.07 -17.51 -1.97
N GLU A 192 7.14 -18.23 -2.35
CA GLU A 192 7.41 -19.59 -1.91
C GLU A 192 7.59 -19.67 -0.39
N SER A 193 8.42 -18.79 0.17
CA SER A 193 8.74 -18.83 1.58
C SER A 193 7.55 -18.42 2.46
N SER A 194 6.67 -17.54 1.98
CA SER A 194 5.47 -17.09 2.70
C SER A 194 4.21 -17.89 2.37
N ASN A 195 4.29 -18.83 1.42
CA ASN A 195 3.15 -19.59 0.90
C ASN A 195 1.99 -18.68 0.45
N ILE A 196 2.32 -17.62 -0.30
CA ILE A 196 1.37 -16.66 -0.85
C ILE A 196 1.49 -16.62 -2.38
N VAL A 197 0.44 -16.16 -3.04
CA VAL A 197 0.43 -15.93 -4.48
C VAL A 197 0.26 -14.44 -4.73
N MET A 198 1.23 -13.82 -5.40
CA MET A 198 1.18 -12.43 -5.82
C MET A 198 0.69 -12.37 -7.27
N GLN A 199 -0.46 -11.75 -7.48
CA GLN A 199 -1.00 -11.56 -8.82
C GLN A 199 -0.41 -10.32 -9.48
N GLU A 200 -0.20 -10.36 -10.79
CA GLU A 200 0.11 -9.13 -11.51
C GLU A 200 -1.09 -8.19 -11.44
N MET A 201 -0.82 -6.91 -11.22
CA MET A 201 -1.84 -5.86 -11.24
C MET A 201 -2.63 -5.88 -12.56
N PRO A 202 -3.96 -6.13 -12.55
CA PRO A 202 -4.77 -6.13 -13.76
C PRO A 202 -4.92 -4.68 -14.27
N MET A 203 -4.25 -4.37 -15.38
CA MET A 203 -4.38 -3.09 -16.06
C MET A 203 -5.51 -3.15 -17.10
N ARG A 204 -6.49 -2.25 -17.01
CA ARG A 204 -7.38 -1.93 -18.14
C ARG A 204 -7.06 -0.51 -18.59
N GLY A 205 -6.21 -0.38 -19.61
CA GLY A 205 -5.71 0.93 -20.03
C GLY A 205 -4.85 1.57 -18.94
N ARG A 206 -5.22 2.78 -18.49
CA ARG A 206 -4.55 3.49 -17.37
C ARG A 206 -5.24 3.28 -16.02
N ASP A 207 -6.29 2.45 -15.95
CA ASP A 207 -7.05 2.23 -14.72
C ASP A 207 -6.69 0.87 -14.08
N PHE A 208 -6.44 0.89 -12.76
CA PHE A 208 -6.25 -0.30 -11.94
C PHE A 208 -7.61 -0.84 -11.51
N VAL A 209 -7.97 -2.04 -11.98
CA VAL A 209 -9.33 -2.60 -11.84
C VAL A 209 -9.65 -3.00 -10.39
N ILE A 210 -8.65 -3.19 -9.54
CA ILE A 210 -8.83 -3.68 -8.16
C ILE A 210 -9.61 -2.68 -7.29
N PHE A 211 -9.60 -1.39 -7.66
CA PHE A 211 -10.18 -0.30 -6.87
C PHE A 211 -11.46 0.31 -7.48
N ASN A 212 -12.07 -0.32 -8.49
CA ASN A 212 -13.42 0.01 -8.95
C ASN A 212 -14.49 -0.90 -8.32
#